data_AF-A0A8J9TBE4-F1
#
_entry.id   AF-A0A8J9TBE4-F1
#
_cell.length_a   1.000
_cell.length_b   1.000
_cell.length_c   1.000
_cell.angle_alpha   90.00
_cell.angle_beta   90.00
_cell.angle_gamma   90.00
#
_symmetry.space_group_name_H-M   'P 1'
#
loop_
_entity.id
_entity.type
_entity.pdbx_description
1 polymer ?
#
loop_
_entity_poly.entity_id
_entity_poly.type
_entity_poly.pdbx_seq_one_letter_code
_entity_poly.pdbx_strand_id
1 'polypeptide(L)' 'MPREIITLQVGQCGNQIGGEFWKQLCLEHGIRPDGTLHEAPPAI' A
#
# COMPACT_ATOMS: atom_id res chain seq x y z
N MET A 1 9.69 17.39 -12.35
CA MET A 1 9.58 17.40 -10.87
C MET A 1 8.70 16.22 -10.46
N PRO A 2 9.07 15.44 -9.44
CA PRO A 2 8.21 14.37 -8.92
C PRO A 2 6.88 14.95 -8.40
N ARG A 3 5.80 14.19 -8.55
CA ARG A 3 4.46 14.54 -8.05
C ARG A 3 4.15 13.63 -6.87
N GLU A 4 4.19 14.19 -5.68
CA GLU A 4 3.89 13.49 -4.44
C GLU A 4 2.46 13.79 -3.99
N ILE A 5 1.84 12.84 -3.30
CA ILE A 5 0.44 12.92 -2.85
C ILE A 5 0.38 12.52 -1.37
N ILE A 6 -0.35 13.31 -0.57
CA ILE A 6 -0.66 12.98 0.84
C ILE A 6 -2.09 12.46 0.91
N THR A 7 -2.27 11.25 1.45
CA THR A 7 -3.59 10.66 1.72
C THR A 7 -3.96 10.81 3.19
N LEU A 8 -5.12 11.40 3.48
CA LEU A 8 -5.66 11.51 4.83
C LEU A 8 -6.84 10.55 5.01
N GLN A 9 -6.75 9.65 5.99
CA GLN A 9 -7.80 8.68 6.33
C GLN A 9 -8.42 9.08 7.66
N VAL A 10 -9.74 9.25 7.69
CA VAL A 10 -10.47 9.77 8.85
C VAL A 10 -11.73 8.96 9.11
N GLY A 11 -11.98 8.66 10.39
CA GLY A 11 -13.14 7.89 10.83
C GLY A 11 -12.98 6.38 10.66
N GLN A 12 -13.89 5.63 11.29
CA GLN A 12 -13.81 4.16 11.34
C GLN A 12 -13.85 3.52 9.93
N CYS A 13 -14.83 3.89 9.12
CA CYS A 13 -14.94 3.40 7.75
C CYS A 13 -13.72 3.81 6.90
N GLY A 14 -13.29 5.07 6.99
CA GLY A 14 -12.14 5.58 6.23
C GLY A 14 -10.84 4.86 6.56
N ASN A 15 -10.60 4.55 7.83
CA ASN A 15 -9.42 3.81 8.26
C ASN A 15 -9.45 2.35 7.79
N GLN A 16 -10.62 1.70 7.77
CA GLN A 16 -10.75 0.32 7.29
C GLN A 16 -10.46 0.21 5.78
N ILE A 17 -11.07 1.08 4.98
CA ILE A 17 -10.81 1.15 3.54
C ILE A 17 -9.36 1.53 3.27
N GLY A 18 -8.82 2.45 4.07
CA GLY A 18 -7.44 2.89 3.98
C GLY A 18 -6.42 1.77 4.19
N GLY A 19 -6.69 0.86 5.13
CA GLY A 19 -5.85 -0.31 5.39
C GLY A 19 -5.81 -1.27 4.20
N GLU A 20 -6.96 -1.64 3.65
CA GLU A 20 -7.02 -2.52 2.48
C GLU A 20 -6.42 -1.87 1.22
N PHE A 21 -6.61 -0.55 1.04
CA PHE A 21 -5.98 0.20 -0.04
C PHE A 21 -4.46 0.07 -0.02
N TRP A 22 -3.81 0.36 1.11
CA TRP A 22 -2.35 0.28 1.22
C TRP A 22 -1.83 -1.15 1.12
N LYS A 23 -2.55 -2.11 1.68
CA LYS A 23 -2.21 -3.54 1.57
C LYS A 23 -2.22 -4.01 0.11
N GLN A 24 -3.23 -3.62 -0.67
CA GLN A 24 -3.31 -3.98 -2.08
C GLN A 24 -2.23 -3.28 -2.91
N LEU A 25 -1.96 -2.00 -2.65
CA LEU A 25 -0.86 -1.28 -3.30
C LEU A 25 0.50 -1.94 -3.03
N CYS A 26 0.77 -2.32 -1.78
CA CYS A 26 1.98 -3.06 -1.42
C CYS A 26 2.06 -4.40 -2.15
N LEU A 27 0.97 -5.16 -2.22
CA LEU A 27 0.92 -6.44 -2.94
C LEU A 27 1.24 -6.27 -4.44
N GLU A 28 0.61 -5.29 -5.10
CA GLU A 28 0.83 -4.99 -6.52
C GLU A 28 2.28 -4.62 -6.85
N HIS A 29 2.99 -4.03 -5.88
CA HIS A 29 4.37 -3.58 -6.04
C HIS A 29 5.40 -4.53 -5.39
N GLY A 30 4.97 -5.68 -4.88
CA GLY A 30 5.85 -6.64 -4.21
C GLY A 30 6.48 -6.11 -2.92
N ILE A 31 5.84 -5.18 -2.23
CA ILE A 31 6.27 -4.61 -0.96
C ILE A 31 5.62 -5.41 0.18
N ARG A 32 6.43 -5.87 1.13
CA ARG A 32 5.97 -6.55 2.34
C ARG A 32 5.41 -5.55 3.35
N PRO A 33 4.56 -5.98 4.29
CA PRO A 33 4.00 -5.09 5.32
C PRO A 33 5.05 -4.41 6.22
N ASP A 34 6.27 -4.94 6.29
CA ASP A 34 7.41 -4.35 7.01
C ASP A 34 8.24 -3.36 6.15
N GLY A 35 7.81 -3.10 4.90
CA GLY A 35 8.45 -2.18 3.97
C GLY A 35 9.58 -2.79 3.13
N THR A 36 9.89 -4.09 3.29
CA THR A 36 10.91 -4.77 2.47
C THR A 36 10.35 -5.26 1.14
N LEU A 37 11.18 -5.34 0.09
CA LEU A 37 10.76 -5.88 -1.20
C LEU A 37 10.77 -7.42 -1.19
N HIS A 38 9.90 -8.03 -1.97
CA HIS A 38 9.99 -9.44 -2.31
C HIS A 38 11.24 -9.67 -3.18
N GLU A 39 12.14 -10.56 -2.77
CA GLU A 39 13.38 -10.89 -3.53
C GLU A 39 13.10 -11.59 -4.88
N ALA A 40 11.87 -12.05 -5.11
CA ALA A 40 11.43 -12.66 -6.36
C ALA A 40 10.08 -12.04 -6.80
N PRO A 41 9.86 -11.81 -8.11
CA PRO A 41 8.59 -11.29 -8.59
C PRO A 41 7.46 -12.25 -8.19
N PRO A 42 6.33 -11.76 -7.66
CA PRO A 42 5.19 -12.61 -7.36
C PRO A 42 4.74 -13.27 -8.66
N ALA A 43 4.66 -14.60 -8.65
CA ALA A 43 4.13 -15.36 -9.77
C ALA A 43 2.70 -14.90 -10.06
N ILE A 44 2.52 -14.22 -11.20
CA ILE A 44 1.21 -13.98 -11.81
C ILE A 44 0.69 -15.31 -12.34
#